data_AF-A0A929CA92-F1
#
_entry.id   AF-A0A929CA92-F1
#
_cell.length_a   1.000
_cell.length_b   1.000
_cell.length_c   1.000
_cell.angle_alpha   90.00
_cell.angle_beta   90.00
_cell.angle_gamma   90.00
#
_symmetry.space_group_name_H-M   'P 1'
#
loop_
_entity.id
_entity.type
_entity.pdbx_description
1 polymer ?
#
loop_
_entity_poly.entity_id
_entity_poly.type
_entity_poly.pdbx_seq_one_letter_code
_entity_poly.pdbx_strand_id
1 'polypeptide(L)' 'MKPIRVVVHGASGRMGREVINALCHEPEMEVVGGVD' A
#
# COMPACT_ATOMS: atom_id res chain seq x y z
N MET A 1 -0.80 2.74 18.42
CA MET A 1 0.53 2.24 18.00
C MET A 1 1.02 3.06 16.82
N LYS A 2 2.29 2.94 16.39
CA LYS A 2 2.74 3.53 15.13
C LYS A 2 2.37 2.59 13.98
N PRO A 3 1.82 3.09 12.85
CA PRO A 3 1.41 2.25 11.73
C PRO A 3 2.61 1.60 11.04
N ILE A 4 2.39 0.45 10.40
CA ILE A 4 3.37 -0.25 9.59
C ILE A 4 3.53 0.50 8.27
N ARG A 5 4.76 0.88 7.94
CA ARG A 5 5.08 1.60 6.70
C ARG A 5 5.29 0.61 5.57
N VAL A 6 4.49 0.69 4.52
CA VAL A 6 4.45 -0.26 3.41
C VAL A 6 4.90 0.41 2.12
N VAL A 7 5.71 -0.30 1.33
CA VAL A 7 6.05 0.06 -0.06
C VAL A 7 5.48 -1.02 -0.98
N VAL A 8 4.79 -0.63 -2.05
CA VAL A 8 4.18 -1.55 -3.01
C VAL A 8 5.01 -1.59 -4.29
N HIS A 9 5.47 -2.77 -4.70
CA HIS A 9 6.12 -3.00 -5.99
C HIS A 9 5.11 -3.44 -7.05
N GLY A 10 5.23 -2.93 -8.27
CA GLY A 10 4.22 -3.07 -9.33
C GLY A 10 2.96 -2.25 -9.05
N ALA A 11 3.12 -1.07 -8.45
CA ALA A 11 2.02 -0.23 -7.97
C ALA A 11 1.04 0.19 -9.07
N SER A 12 1.52 0.39 -10.30
CA SER A 12 0.69 0.72 -11.46
C SER A 12 -0.06 -0.48 -12.02
N GLY A 13 0.36 -1.70 -11.69
CA GLY A 13 -0.24 -2.96 -12.14
C GLY A 13 -1.60 -3.22 -11.52
N ARG A 14 -2.36 -4.17 -12.10
CA ARG A 14 -3.71 -4.53 -11.63
C ARG A 14 -3.70 -4.90 -10.14
N MET A 15 -2.79 -5.77 -9.72
CA MET A 15 -2.69 -6.19 -8.32
C MET A 15 -2.18 -5.07 -7.41
N GLY A 16 -1.21 -4.26 -7.86
CA GLY A 16 -0.68 -3.15 -7.07
C GLY A 16 -1.76 -2.15 -6.65
N ARG A 17 -2.67 -1.82 -7.57
CA ARG A 17 -3.81 -0.93 -7.29
C ARG A 17 -4.79 -1.54 -6.27
N GLU A 18 -5.11 -2.83 -6.40
CA GLU A 18 -5.98 -3.50 -5.41
C GLU A 18 -5.34 -3.55 -4.02
N VAL A 19 -4.03 -3.79 -3.94
CA VAL A 19 -3.27 -3.76 -2.68
C VAL A 19 -3.31 -2.37 -2.06
N ILE A 20 -3.06 -1.31 -2.83
CA ILE A 20 -3.14 0.07 -2.34
C ILE A 20 -4.55 0.38 -1.82
N ASN A 21 -5.59 0.02 -2.59
CA ASN A 21 -6.98 0.22 -2.18
C ASN A 21 -7.33 -0.50 -0.88
N ALA A 22 -6.85 -1.74 -0.69
CA ALA A 22 -7.04 -2.47 0.56
C ALA A 22 -6.34 -1.76 1.72
N LEU A 23 -5.08 -1.35 1.54
CA LEU A 23 -4.28 -0.67 2.57
C LEU A 23 -4.86 0.69 2.99
N CYS A 24 -5.59 1.39 2.11
CA CYS A 24 -6.30 2.63 2.47
C CYS A 24 -7.37 2.44 3.56
N HIS A 25 -7.85 1.21 3.77
CA HIS A 25 -8.88 0.89 4.76
C HIS A 25 -8.30 0.23 6.03
N GLU A 26 -6.98 0.00 6.08
CA GLU A 26 -6.31 -0.65 7.21
C GLU A 26 -5.62 0.39 8.11
N PRO A 27 -6.21 0.75 9.26
CA PRO A 27 -5.72 1.85 10.11
C PRO A 27 -4.36 1.56 10.76
N GLU A 28 -3.91 0.31 10.75
CA GLU A 28 -2.62 -0.10 11.29
C GLU A 28 -1.50 -0.05 10.24
N MET A 29 -1.81 0.35 8.99
CA MET A 29 -0.86 0.39 7.89
C MET A 29 -0.88 1.75 7.20
N GLU A 30 0.27 2.14 6.63
CA GLU A 30 0.44 3.38 5.88
C GLU A 30 1.26 3.08 4.63
N VAL A 31 0.69 3.34 3.45
CA VAL A 31 1.42 3.26 2.18
C VAL A 31 2.33 4.48 2.07
N VAL A 32 3.64 4.27 2.08
CA VAL A 32 4.64 5.34 2.03
C VAL A 32 5.36 5.45 0.69
N GLY A 33 5.06 4.55 -0.25
CA GLY A 33 5.63 4.59 -1.60
C GLY A 33 5.10 3.48 -2.51
N GLY A 34 5.14 3.74 -3.81
CA GLY A 34 4.89 2.77 -4.88
C GLY A 34 6.06 2.77 -5.85
N VAL A 35 6.47 1.58 -6.30
CA VAL A 35 7.54 1.35 -7.28
C VAL A 35 6.95 0.57 -8.44
N ASP A 36 7.37 0.88 -9.67
CA ASP A 36 7.08 0.14 -10.89
C ASP A 36 8.35 -0.14 -11.69
#